data_AF-A0A9L0J1R1-F1
#
_entry.id   AF-A0A9L0J1R1-F1
#
_cell.length_a   1.000
_cell.length_b   1.000
_cell.length_c   1.000
_cell.angle_alpha   90.00
_cell.angle_beta   90.00
_cell.angle_gamma   90.00
#
_symmetry.space_group_name_H-M   'P 1'
#
loop_
_entity.id
_entity.type
_entity.pdbx_description
1 polymer ?
#
loop_
_entity_poly.entity_id
_entity_poly.type
_entity_poly.pdbx_seq_one_letter_code
_entity_poly.pdbx_strand_id
1 'polypeptide(L)'
;MAAISELERERHAQTDSEIQRLKEKQEALQNTLEDKELLIEAQREELLSLRENLTTQASKNELLRQAVTNLRERIVHLEVDACQVKQENAKLLERSREKDTENQALQETNMRLSMMLREKEFECVSVKKKALAFECLLREKEQGRAGELSQLLNAVTSMQEKSILFQQERDEAALALRQERVENCALREEVHLLRDKEARLGQELGRSRTQASECEDRHLRAARLAEDRAAQLRRKVTALEERLLSSSHAMQKASRRHAGALANLKVVLAEWMQKADGLEGKLRSLQGRLEREQAASRLQEEQIGELQRQDEARQEVLEDVQKKWTDLVSTLEGKADKALLRKLFTDALQSARHERREAFRRMGSTLGVEREEMEQLLQEEQGGLTGWVTGRLGSRSAPDTPRRPNQQSELKSSFSELFVNFLEAESQGASPPRQLPAQPRKRPEAPARKRLAKNVPALPRTALAATPRRSDGNPCSPAVSLIDPPGPGTGGSGHLLLDAVTDVVPTGTPWLLPPAKSAAGLLQGLSKP
;
A
#
# COMPACT_ATOMS: atom_id res chain seq x y z
N MET A 1 -10.54 -70.21 40.55
CA MET A 1 -10.32 -68.89 41.16
C MET A 1 -8.90 -68.41 40.90
N ALA A 2 -7.91 -68.69 41.77
CA ALA A 2 -6.54 -68.12 41.66
C ALA A 2 -5.93 -68.15 40.24
N ALA A 3 -5.71 -69.34 39.67
CA ALA A 3 -5.06 -69.51 38.36
C ALA A 3 -5.78 -68.83 37.17
N ILE A 4 -7.09 -68.57 37.27
CA ILE A 4 -7.82 -67.81 36.24
C ILE A 4 -7.43 -66.32 36.34
N SER A 5 -7.38 -65.81 37.57
CA SER A 5 -6.99 -64.43 37.86
C SER A 5 -5.51 -64.16 37.57
N GLU A 6 -4.64 -65.18 37.64
CA GLU A 6 -3.24 -65.08 37.21
C GLU A 6 -3.15 -64.99 35.68
N LEU A 7 -3.82 -65.89 34.95
CA LEU A 7 -3.91 -65.83 33.48
C LEU A 7 -4.53 -64.51 32.97
N GLU A 8 -5.49 -63.93 33.69
CA GLU A 8 -6.05 -62.60 33.41
C GLU A 8 -5.02 -61.48 33.62
N ARG A 9 -4.22 -61.52 34.70
CA ARG A 9 -3.13 -60.55 34.93
C ARG A 9 -2.03 -60.67 33.87
N GLU A 10 -1.64 -61.88 33.48
CA GLU A 10 -0.66 -62.10 32.42
C GLU A 10 -1.16 -61.54 31.08
N ARG A 11 -2.43 -61.80 30.73
CA ARG A 11 -3.07 -61.21 29.54
C ARG A 11 -3.10 -59.69 29.60
N HIS A 12 -3.47 -59.09 30.74
CA HIS A 12 -3.46 -57.63 30.89
C HIS A 12 -2.04 -57.05 30.75
N ALA A 13 -1.04 -57.61 31.42
CA ALA A 13 0.35 -57.19 31.27
C ALA A 13 0.88 -57.35 29.84
N GLN A 14 0.42 -58.39 29.12
CA GLN A 14 0.75 -58.62 27.71
C GLN A 14 0.08 -57.58 26.79
N THR A 15 -1.20 -57.24 27.01
CA THR A 15 -1.87 -56.17 26.27
C THR A 15 -1.29 -54.79 26.61
N ASP A 16 -0.92 -54.53 27.85
CA ASP A 16 -0.29 -53.27 28.27
C ASP A 16 1.10 -53.12 27.63
N SER A 17 1.87 -54.21 27.55
CA SER A 17 3.15 -54.26 26.82
C SER A 17 2.98 -54.01 25.32
N GLU A 18 1.90 -54.51 24.72
CA GLU A 18 1.60 -54.27 23.30
C GLU A 18 1.12 -52.83 23.06
N ILE A 19 0.29 -52.27 23.94
CA ILE A 19 -0.13 -50.87 23.94
C ILE A 19 1.07 -49.94 24.14
N GLN A 20 1.98 -50.26 25.05
CA GLN A 20 3.23 -49.53 25.27
C GLN A 20 4.07 -49.51 23.98
N ARG A 21 4.29 -50.68 23.37
CA ARG A 21 5.03 -50.82 22.11
C ARG A 21 4.33 -50.15 20.90
N LEU A 22 3.01 -50.01 20.93
CA LEU A 22 2.25 -49.25 19.93
C LEU A 22 2.38 -47.73 20.14
N LYS A 23 2.39 -47.24 21.38
CA LYS A 23 2.69 -45.83 21.70
C LYS A 23 4.10 -45.45 21.28
N GLU A 24 5.11 -46.26 21.62
CA GLU A 24 6.51 -46.05 21.20
C GLU A 24 6.64 -45.97 19.67
N LYS A 25 5.93 -46.84 18.93
CA LYS A 25 5.86 -46.78 17.47
C LYS A 25 5.13 -45.52 16.97
N GLN A 26 4.04 -45.10 17.61
CA GLN A 26 3.30 -43.91 17.24
C GLN A 26 4.15 -42.64 17.44
N GLU A 27 4.85 -42.53 18.58
CA GLU A 27 5.76 -41.44 18.89
C GLU A 27 6.94 -41.39 17.92
N ALA A 28 7.58 -42.53 17.63
CA ALA A 28 8.63 -42.61 16.61
C ALA A 28 8.14 -42.24 15.20
N LEU A 29 6.93 -42.66 14.81
CA LEU A 29 6.33 -42.27 13.54
C LEU A 29 5.98 -40.77 13.49
N GLN A 30 5.51 -40.19 14.60
CA GLN A 30 5.19 -38.78 14.70
C GLN A 30 6.47 -37.92 14.64
N ASN A 31 7.52 -38.26 15.38
CA ASN A 31 8.81 -37.57 15.31
C ASN A 31 9.37 -37.60 13.86
N THR A 32 9.33 -38.76 13.20
CA THR A 32 9.76 -38.86 11.78
C THR A 32 8.78 -38.27 10.76
N LEU A 33 7.64 -37.73 11.20
CA LEU A 33 6.74 -36.92 10.38
C LEU A 33 7.05 -35.44 10.61
N GLU A 34 7.21 -35.00 11.85
CA GLU A 34 7.64 -33.64 12.22
C GLU A 34 9.02 -33.29 11.59
N ASP A 35 9.99 -34.22 11.63
CA ASP A 35 11.29 -34.09 10.92
C ASP A 35 11.12 -33.86 9.41
N LYS A 36 10.12 -34.52 8.79
CA LYS A 36 9.86 -34.40 7.35
C LYS A 36 9.11 -33.12 7.03
N GLU A 37 8.22 -32.65 7.89
CA GLU A 37 7.56 -31.35 7.74
C GLU A 37 8.57 -30.21 7.84
N LEU A 38 9.52 -30.26 8.80
CA LEU A 38 10.64 -29.32 8.88
C LEU A 38 11.53 -29.35 7.62
N LEU A 39 11.86 -30.53 7.10
CA LEU A 39 12.62 -30.67 5.85
C LEU A 39 11.85 -30.12 4.64
N ILE A 40 10.53 -30.33 4.58
CA ILE A 40 9.66 -29.81 3.52
C ILE A 40 9.61 -28.28 3.58
N GLU A 41 9.44 -27.66 4.75
CA GLU A 41 9.43 -26.20 4.86
C GLU A 41 10.81 -25.59 4.54
N ALA A 42 11.92 -26.20 4.97
CA ALA A 42 13.26 -25.77 4.57
C ALA A 42 13.45 -25.81 3.03
N GLN A 43 12.96 -26.86 2.36
CA GLN A 43 12.96 -26.95 0.90
C GLN A 43 12.03 -25.93 0.24
N ARG A 44 10.90 -25.56 0.86
CA ARG A 44 10.04 -24.47 0.37
C ARG A 44 10.74 -23.12 0.46
N GLU A 45 11.42 -22.82 1.57
CA GLU A 45 12.17 -21.58 1.74
C GLU A 45 13.31 -21.47 0.71
N GLU A 46 14.06 -22.56 0.48
CA GLU A 46 15.08 -22.61 -0.58
C GLU A 46 14.48 -22.38 -1.97
N LEU A 47 13.38 -23.07 -2.31
CA LEU A 47 12.68 -22.89 -3.60
C LEU A 47 12.11 -21.47 -3.77
N LEU A 48 11.64 -20.83 -2.70
CA LEU A 48 11.19 -19.43 -2.71
C LEU A 48 12.37 -18.48 -2.95
N SER A 49 13.48 -18.66 -2.24
CA SER A 49 14.71 -17.88 -2.43
C SER A 49 15.27 -18.01 -3.85
N LEU A 50 15.34 -19.24 -4.39
CA LEU A 50 15.77 -19.50 -5.77
C LEU A 50 14.81 -18.87 -6.79
N ARG A 51 13.50 -18.93 -6.56
CA ARG A 51 12.47 -18.30 -7.40
C ARG A 51 12.59 -16.78 -7.40
N GLU A 52 12.74 -16.15 -6.24
CA GLU A 52 12.93 -14.70 -6.12
C GLU A 52 14.20 -14.27 -6.86
N ASN A 53 15.33 -14.92 -6.60
CA ASN A 53 16.59 -14.68 -7.32
C ASN A 53 16.40 -14.79 -8.85
N LEU A 54 15.74 -15.84 -9.34
CA LEU A 54 15.45 -16.02 -10.75
C LEU A 54 14.55 -14.91 -11.32
N THR A 55 13.54 -14.45 -10.58
CA THR A 55 12.71 -13.31 -11.02
C THR A 55 13.49 -11.99 -11.08
N THR A 56 14.40 -11.72 -10.15
CA THR A 56 15.27 -10.53 -10.25
C THR A 56 16.25 -10.61 -11.42
N GLN A 57 16.73 -11.81 -11.75
CA GLN A 57 17.59 -12.00 -12.92
C GLN A 57 16.79 -11.89 -14.22
N ALA A 58 15.53 -12.35 -14.26
CA ALA A 58 14.64 -12.14 -15.40
C ALA A 58 14.40 -10.64 -15.64
N SER A 59 14.11 -9.85 -14.60
CA SER A 59 13.90 -8.40 -14.74
C SER A 59 15.18 -7.66 -15.16
N LYS A 60 16.35 -8.05 -14.66
CA LYS A 60 17.66 -7.50 -15.11
C LYS A 60 17.92 -7.81 -16.58
N ASN A 61 17.66 -9.05 -17.02
CA ASN A 61 17.81 -9.44 -18.42
C ASN A 61 16.86 -8.66 -19.35
N GLU A 62 15.63 -8.35 -18.91
CA GLU A 62 14.70 -7.56 -19.72
C GLU A 62 15.12 -6.09 -19.84
N LEU A 63 15.66 -5.49 -18.75
CA LEU A 63 16.28 -4.16 -18.81
C LEU A 63 17.50 -4.14 -19.74
N LEU A 64 18.33 -5.18 -19.72
CA LEU A 64 19.47 -5.33 -20.65
C LEU A 64 19.02 -5.51 -22.10
N ARG A 65 17.96 -6.26 -22.36
CA ARG A 65 17.34 -6.38 -23.70
C ARG A 65 16.88 -5.02 -24.22
N GLN A 66 16.13 -4.27 -23.42
CA GLN A 66 15.67 -2.93 -23.81
C GLN A 66 16.87 -1.98 -24.07
N ALA A 67 17.90 -2.03 -23.23
CA ALA A 67 19.12 -1.24 -23.45
C ALA A 67 19.84 -1.62 -24.76
N VAL A 68 19.93 -2.91 -25.10
CA VAL A 68 20.49 -3.39 -26.37
C VAL A 68 19.65 -2.96 -27.56
N THR A 69 18.31 -2.97 -27.46
CA THR A 69 17.42 -2.46 -28.52
C THR A 69 17.64 -0.97 -28.75
N ASN A 70 17.61 -0.16 -27.68
CA ASN A 70 17.84 1.29 -27.75
C ASN A 70 19.24 1.64 -28.33
N LEU A 71 20.26 0.82 -28.04
CA LEU A 71 21.61 1.00 -28.60
C LEU A 71 21.66 0.62 -30.09
N ARG A 72 20.99 -0.46 -30.51
CA ARG A 72 20.87 -0.85 -31.93
C ARG A 72 20.17 0.24 -32.74
N GLU A 73 19.07 0.79 -32.24
CA GLU A 73 18.38 1.91 -32.87
C GLU A 73 19.30 3.12 -33.06
N ARG A 74 20.07 3.49 -32.02
CA ARG A 74 21.04 4.60 -32.12
C ARG A 74 22.19 4.33 -33.10
N ILE A 75 22.65 3.08 -33.22
CA ILE A 75 23.66 2.69 -34.20
C ILE A 75 23.13 2.92 -35.63
N VAL A 76 21.89 2.47 -35.93
CA VAL A 76 21.28 2.64 -37.26
C VAL A 76 21.11 4.13 -37.64
N HIS A 77 20.77 5.00 -36.69
CA HIS A 77 20.72 6.44 -36.96
C HIS A 77 22.13 6.99 -37.30
N LEU A 78 23.15 6.66 -36.50
CA LEU A 78 24.54 7.08 -36.75
C LEU A 78 25.11 6.52 -38.06
N GLU A 79 24.68 5.34 -38.51
CA GLU A 79 25.03 4.77 -39.81
C GLU A 79 24.42 5.57 -40.97
N VAL A 80 23.18 6.04 -40.83
CA VAL A 80 22.53 6.95 -41.80
C VAL A 80 23.23 8.30 -41.84
N ASP A 81 23.49 8.92 -40.68
CA ASP A 81 24.19 10.20 -40.57
C ASP A 81 25.60 10.12 -41.22
N ALA A 82 26.35 9.06 -40.91
CA ALA A 82 27.67 8.83 -41.49
C ALA A 82 27.62 8.57 -43.01
N CYS A 83 26.53 8.01 -43.54
CA CYS A 83 26.31 7.87 -44.98
C CYS A 83 25.97 9.22 -45.64
N GLN A 84 25.14 10.05 -45.00
CA GLN A 84 24.83 11.40 -45.50
C GLN A 84 26.10 12.29 -45.56
N VAL A 85 26.87 12.35 -44.47
CA VAL A 85 28.12 13.12 -44.42
C VAL A 85 29.14 12.64 -45.46
N LYS A 86 29.22 11.34 -45.75
CA LYS A 86 30.05 10.82 -46.87
C LYS A 86 29.54 11.30 -48.23
N GLN A 87 28.21 11.32 -48.45
CA GLN A 87 27.62 11.78 -49.70
C GLN A 87 27.82 13.30 -49.90
N GLU A 88 27.75 14.09 -48.84
CA GLU A 88 27.97 15.54 -48.89
C GLU A 88 29.45 15.88 -49.13
N ASN A 89 30.37 15.19 -48.46
CA ASN A 89 31.80 15.32 -48.74
C ASN A 89 32.15 14.95 -50.19
N ALA A 90 31.51 13.93 -50.78
CA ALA A 90 31.70 13.59 -52.19
C ALA A 90 31.25 14.75 -53.12
N LYS A 91 30.04 15.30 -52.90
CA LYS A 91 29.52 16.46 -53.66
C LYS A 91 30.40 17.71 -53.52
N LEU A 92 30.99 17.94 -52.34
CA LEU A 92 31.91 19.06 -52.12
C LEU A 92 33.24 18.85 -52.86
N LEU A 93 33.76 17.62 -52.88
CA LEU A 93 34.99 17.27 -53.59
C LEU A 93 34.83 17.35 -55.11
N GLU A 94 33.68 16.96 -55.65
CA GLU A 94 33.30 17.17 -57.05
C GLU A 94 33.28 18.66 -57.40
N ARG A 95 32.57 19.50 -56.62
CA ARG A 95 32.54 20.96 -56.79
C ARG A 95 33.91 21.64 -56.66
N SER A 96 34.82 21.08 -55.86
CA SER A 96 36.21 21.55 -55.81
C SER A 96 36.90 21.32 -57.15
N ARG A 97 36.84 20.09 -57.67
CA ARG A 97 37.44 19.73 -58.97
C ARG A 97 36.88 20.56 -60.13
N GLU A 98 35.57 20.83 -60.13
CA GLU A 98 34.94 21.74 -61.09
C GLU A 98 35.60 23.13 -61.05
N LYS A 99 35.71 23.73 -59.85
CA LYS A 99 36.40 25.02 -59.66
C LYS A 99 37.90 24.97 -60.00
N ASP A 100 38.59 23.88 -59.71
CA ASP A 100 40.01 23.73 -60.02
C ASP A 100 40.24 23.73 -61.55
N THR A 101 39.37 23.06 -62.30
CA THR A 101 39.41 23.06 -63.79
C THR A 101 38.95 24.38 -64.40
N GLU A 102 37.96 25.07 -63.82
CA GLU A 102 37.59 26.44 -64.20
C GLU A 102 38.77 27.41 -63.98
N ASN A 103 39.40 27.37 -62.80
CA ASN A 103 40.59 28.17 -62.48
C ASN A 103 41.74 27.91 -63.45
N GLN A 104 42.00 26.66 -63.84
CA GLN A 104 43.01 26.34 -64.85
C GLN A 104 42.66 26.98 -66.21
N ALA A 105 41.41 26.86 -66.67
CA ALA A 105 40.98 27.46 -67.93
C ALA A 105 41.12 29.00 -67.91
N LEU A 106 40.79 29.64 -66.78
CA LEU A 106 40.95 31.09 -66.59
C LEU A 106 42.44 31.51 -66.59
N GLN A 107 43.34 30.72 -65.99
CA GLN A 107 44.79 30.95 -66.07
C GLN A 107 45.31 30.81 -67.50
N GLU A 108 44.89 29.79 -68.25
CA GLU A 108 45.26 29.61 -69.65
C GLU A 108 44.78 30.75 -70.55
N THR A 109 43.52 31.22 -70.38
CA THR A 109 43.01 32.36 -71.16
C THR A 109 43.72 33.66 -70.80
N ASN A 110 44.00 33.91 -69.52
CA ASN A 110 44.74 35.10 -69.07
C ASN A 110 46.18 35.10 -69.62
N MET A 111 46.85 33.95 -69.67
CA MET A 111 48.17 33.81 -70.29
C MET A 111 48.13 34.13 -71.80
N ARG A 112 47.13 33.62 -72.53
CA ARG A 112 46.95 33.91 -73.97
C ARG A 112 46.67 35.38 -74.24
N LEU A 113 45.80 36.02 -73.44
CA LEU A 113 45.54 37.47 -73.53
C LEU A 113 46.80 38.29 -73.22
N SER A 114 47.58 37.89 -72.21
CA SER A 114 48.85 38.53 -71.84
C SER A 114 49.92 38.42 -72.94
N MET A 115 49.90 37.36 -73.76
CA MET A 115 50.76 37.25 -74.94
C MET A 115 50.27 38.17 -76.06
N MET A 116 48.98 38.11 -76.41
CA MET A 116 48.38 38.93 -77.47
C MET A 116 48.53 40.44 -77.21
N LEU A 117 48.43 40.87 -75.95
CA LEU A 117 48.64 42.27 -75.57
C LEU A 117 50.07 42.74 -75.93
N ARG A 118 51.09 41.95 -75.60
CA ARG A 118 52.51 42.27 -75.90
C ARG A 118 52.79 42.29 -77.41
N GLU A 119 52.14 41.41 -78.17
CA GLU A 119 52.21 41.42 -79.63
C GLU A 119 51.62 42.72 -80.20
N LYS A 120 50.49 43.19 -79.67
CA LYS A 120 49.86 44.46 -80.08
C LYS A 120 50.60 45.70 -79.59
N GLU A 121 51.24 45.67 -78.43
CA GLU A 121 52.18 46.70 -77.98
C GLU A 121 53.37 46.82 -78.96
N PHE A 122 53.94 45.69 -79.39
CA PHE A 122 55.03 45.67 -80.37
C PHE A 122 54.61 46.17 -81.76
N GLU A 123 53.44 45.75 -82.26
CA GLU A 123 52.85 46.28 -83.49
C GLU A 123 52.67 47.80 -83.41
N CYS A 124 52.08 48.31 -82.32
CA CYS A 124 51.84 49.74 -82.10
C CYS A 124 53.16 50.55 -82.11
N VAL A 125 54.18 50.08 -81.39
CA VAL A 125 55.52 50.71 -81.39
C VAL A 125 56.16 50.69 -82.80
N SER A 126 55.96 49.62 -83.56
CA SER A 126 56.44 49.49 -84.95
C SER A 126 55.74 50.48 -85.90
N VAL A 127 54.41 50.58 -85.82
CA VAL A 127 53.60 51.53 -86.61
C VAL A 127 53.97 52.98 -86.24
N LYS A 128 54.10 53.31 -84.95
CA LYS A 128 54.49 54.64 -84.48
C LYS A 128 55.87 55.07 -85.01
N LYS A 129 56.84 54.15 -85.06
CA LYS A 129 58.16 54.41 -85.66
C LYS A 129 58.06 54.69 -87.17
N LYS A 130 57.23 53.95 -87.91
CA LYS A 130 56.99 54.19 -89.35
C LYS A 130 56.33 55.54 -89.60
N ALA A 131 55.31 55.90 -88.81
CA ALA A 131 54.63 57.19 -88.93
C ALA A 131 55.59 58.38 -88.73
N LEU A 132 56.44 58.33 -87.69
CA LEU A 132 57.46 59.36 -87.44
C LEU A 132 58.48 59.45 -88.58
N ALA A 133 58.88 58.33 -89.19
CA ALA A 133 59.79 58.34 -90.34
C ALA A 133 59.15 59.01 -91.58
N PHE A 134 57.86 58.78 -91.83
CA PHE A 134 57.12 59.49 -92.88
C PHE A 134 56.97 61.00 -92.58
N GLU A 135 56.72 61.38 -91.31
CA GLU A 135 56.63 62.79 -90.92
C GLU A 135 57.96 63.55 -91.19
N CYS A 136 59.11 62.95 -90.87
CA CYS A 136 60.41 63.51 -91.21
C CYS A 136 60.59 63.67 -92.73
N LEU A 137 60.28 62.63 -93.52
CA LEU A 137 60.38 62.67 -94.98
C LEU A 137 59.45 63.72 -95.61
N LEU A 138 58.26 63.95 -95.05
CA LEU A 138 57.36 65.01 -95.53
C LEU A 138 57.93 66.40 -95.22
N ARG A 139 58.43 66.63 -94.00
CA ARG A 139 59.11 67.89 -93.62
C ARG A 139 60.35 68.17 -94.48
N GLU A 140 61.05 67.14 -94.96
CA GLU A 140 62.17 67.28 -95.92
C GLU A 140 61.71 67.59 -97.36
N LYS A 141 60.46 67.28 -97.72
CA LYS A 141 59.89 67.53 -99.07
C LYS A 141 59.16 68.86 -99.17
N GLU A 142 58.72 69.46 -98.06
CA GLU A 142 58.03 70.75 -98.03
C GLU A 142 58.97 71.97 -98.16
N GLN A 143 59.86 71.95 -99.15
CA GLN A 143 60.65 73.12 -99.56
C GLN A 143 60.40 73.48 -101.03
N GLY A 144 59.32 74.21 -101.30
CA GLY A 144 59.20 75.01 -102.54
C GLY A 144 57.80 75.15 -103.15
N ARG A 145 57.23 76.36 -103.02
CA ARG A 145 56.28 76.98 -103.97
C ARG A 145 55.15 76.10 -104.54
N ALA A 146 54.14 75.78 -103.71
CA ALA A 146 52.86 75.23 -104.18
C ALA A 146 51.62 75.98 -103.66
N GLY A 147 51.80 77.15 -103.00
CA GLY A 147 50.83 77.82 -102.11
C GLY A 147 49.33 77.66 -102.44
N GLU A 148 48.86 78.21 -103.55
CA GLU A 148 47.42 78.27 -103.87
C GLU A 148 46.86 76.92 -104.36
N LEU A 149 47.60 76.20 -105.20
CA LEU A 149 47.21 74.86 -105.64
C LEU A 149 47.20 73.87 -104.45
N SER A 150 48.16 74.02 -103.54
CA SER A 150 48.22 73.28 -102.28
C SER A 150 47.08 73.68 -101.35
N GLN A 151 46.68 74.96 -101.24
CA GLN A 151 45.50 75.32 -100.46
C GLN A 151 44.23 74.63 -100.98
N LEU A 152 44.03 74.55 -102.30
CA LEU A 152 42.89 73.85 -102.88
C LEU A 152 42.99 72.32 -102.70
N LEU A 153 44.16 71.72 -102.94
CA LEU A 153 44.41 70.30 -102.67
C LEU A 153 44.19 69.95 -101.20
N ASN A 154 44.76 70.73 -100.27
CA ASN A 154 44.64 70.53 -98.83
C ASN A 154 43.19 70.75 -98.35
N ALA A 155 42.41 71.62 -98.99
CA ALA A 155 40.98 71.75 -98.72
C ALA A 155 40.20 70.51 -99.18
N VAL A 156 40.51 69.97 -100.37
CA VAL A 156 39.89 68.74 -100.90
C VAL A 156 40.30 67.51 -100.09
N THR A 157 41.59 67.35 -99.72
CA THR A 157 42.02 66.25 -98.85
C THR A 157 41.44 66.40 -97.45
N SER A 158 41.40 67.60 -96.87
CA SER A 158 40.76 67.80 -95.55
C SER A 158 39.27 67.51 -95.57
N MET A 159 38.56 67.78 -96.68
CA MET A 159 37.16 67.34 -96.85
C MET A 159 37.05 65.82 -96.99
N GLN A 160 37.94 65.18 -97.76
CA GLN A 160 37.97 63.73 -97.93
C GLN A 160 38.31 63.01 -96.61
N GLU A 161 39.28 63.51 -95.85
CA GLU A 161 39.66 63.06 -94.51
C GLU A 161 38.48 63.19 -93.53
N LYS A 162 37.79 64.34 -93.51
CA LYS A 162 36.58 64.51 -92.69
C LYS A 162 35.46 63.53 -93.12
N SER A 163 35.28 63.29 -94.41
CA SER A 163 34.30 62.31 -94.89
C SER A 163 34.67 60.87 -94.51
N ILE A 164 35.96 60.55 -94.42
CA ILE A 164 36.47 59.25 -93.94
C ILE A 164 36.29 59.15 -92.42
N LEU A 165 36.62 60.19 -91.66
CA LEU A 165 36.44 60.24 -90.20
C LEU A 165 34.97 60.10 -89.81
N PHE A 166 34.05 60.87 -90.41
CA PHE A 166 32.62 60.71 -90.15
C PHE A 166 32.09 59.30 -90.52
N GLN A 167 32.68 58.65 -91.53
CA GLN A 167 32.32 57.26 -91.85
C GLN A 167 32.89 56.27 -90.82
N GLN A 168 34.11 56.49 -90.31
CA GLN A 168 34.70 55.70 -89.23
C GLN A 168 33.91 55.86 -87.92
N GLU A 169 33.57 57.09 -87.52
CA GLU A 169 32.71 57.37 -86.34
C GLU A 169 31.33 56.69 -86.46
N ARG A 170 30.73 56.70 -87.67
CA ARG A 170 29.47 55.98 -87.96
C ARG A 170 29.61 54.47 -87.80
N ASP A 171 30.68 53.88 -88.30
CA ASP A 171 30.91 52.43 -88.23
C ASP A 171 31.31 51.98 -86.82
N GLU A 172 32.08 52.78 -86.09
CA GLU A 172 32.43 52.57 -84.68
C GLU A 172 31.19 52.65 -83.78
N ALA A 173 30.34 53.67 -83.95
CA ALA A 173 29.05 53.76 -83.25
C ALA A 173 28.11 52.59 -83.61
N ALA A 174 28.15 52.10 -84.86
CA ALA A 174 27.37 50.92 -85.27
C ALA A 174 27.91 49.61 -84.66
N LEU A 175 29.21 49.51 -84.38
CA LEU A 175 29.81 48.39 -83.64
C LEU A 175 29.45 48.46 -82.15
N ALA A 176 29.58 49.64 -81.52
CA ALA A 176 29.18 49.84 -80.12
C ALA A 176 27.70 49.49 -79.90
N LEU A 177 26.80 49.94 -80.78
CA LEU A 177 25.37 49.61 -80.71
C LEU A 177 25.08 48.11 -80.93
N ARG A 178 25.96 47.37 -81.63
CA ARG A 178 25.85 45.90 -81.76
C ARG A 178 26.32 45.19 -80.50
N GLN A 179 27.42 45.66 -79.89
CA GLN A 179 27.91 45.14 -78.61
C GLN A 179 26.87 45.32 -77.51
N GLU A 180 26.37 46.55 -77.32
CA GLU A 180 25.27 46.90 -76.40
C GLU A 180 24.06 45.98 -76.55
N ARG A 181 23.70 45.61 -77.80
CA ARG A 181 22.59 44.67 -78.07
C ARG A 181 22.89 43.24 -77.63
N VAL A 182 24.12 42.76 -77.80
CA VAL A 182 24.53 41.42 -77.36
C VAL A 182 24.59 41.37 -75.83
N GLU A 183 25.14 42.39 -75.18
CA GLU A 183 25.18 42.51 -73.73
C GLU A 183 23.77 42.63 -73.13
N ASN A 184 22.88 43.42 -73.74
CA ASN A 184 21.46 43.47 -73.37
C ASN A 184 20.72 42.12 -73.55
N CYS A 185 21.13 41.26 -74.49
CA CYS A 185 20.59 39.90 -74.59
C CYS A 185 21.10 39.01 -73.46
N ALA A 186 22.41 38.99 -73.21
CA ALA A 186 23.02 38.21 -72.13
C ALA A 186 22.43 38.58 -70.75
N LEU A 187 22.28 39.88 -70.46
CA LEU A 187 21.67 40.36 -69.21
C LEU A 187 20.19 39.94 -69.07
N ARG A 188 19.43 39.81 -70.18
CA ARG A 188 18.05 39.30 -70.14
C ARG A 188 17.98 37.82 -69.85
N GLU A 189 18.91 37.04 -70.41
CA GLU A 189 19.05 35.61 -70.13
C GLU A 189 19.46 35.37 -68.67
N GLU A 190 20.41 36.15 -68.14
CA GLU A 190 20.78 36.10 -66.72
C GLU A 190 19.61 36.48 -65.79
N VAL A 191 18.88 37.55 -66.10
CA VAL A 191 17.67 37.94 -65.34
C VAL A 191 16.59 36.84 -65.39
N HIS A 192 16.44 36.10 -66.50
CA HIS A 192 15.55 34.93 -66.55
C HIS A 192 16.04 33.81 -65.64
N LEU A 193 17.32 33.44 -65.74
CA LEU A 193 17.93 32.39 -64.91
C LEU A 193 17.87 32.72 -63.41
N LEU A 194 18.01 34.00 -63.03
CA LEU A 194 17.85 34.49 -61.66
C LEU A 194 16.40 34.37 -61.18
N ARG A 195 15.41 34.76 -61.99
CA ARG A 195 13.97 34.58 -61.67
C ARG A 195 13.60 33.11 -61.49
N ASP A 196 14.14 32.22 -62.33
CA ASP A 196 13.91 30.78 -62.19
C ASP A 196 14.56 30.21 -60.91
N LYS A 197 15.72 30.73 -60.50
CA LYS A 197 16.38 30.39 -59.21
C LYS A 197 15.53 30.89 -58.04
N GLU A 198 15.05 32.14 -58.09
CA GLU A 198 14.17 32.74 -57.08
C GLU A 198 12.87 31.93 -56.94
N ALA A 199 12.22 31.55 -58.04
CA ALA A 199 11.01 30.73 -58.03
C ALA A 199 11.24 29.34 -57.40
N ARG A 200 12.37 28.68 -57.69
CA ARG A 200 12.75 27.40 -57.06
C ARG A 200 12.98 27.54 -55.56
N LEU A 201 13.79 28.53 -55.14
CA LEU A 201 14.05 28.79 -53.72
C LEU A 201 12.77 29.18 -52.97
N GLY A 202 11.87 29.95 -53.59
CA GLY A 202 10.56 30.27 -53.04
C GLY A 202 9.68 29.03 -52.84
N GLN A 203 9.71 28.08 -53.78
CA GLN A 203 9.01 26.80 -53.64
C GLN A 203 9.60 25.93 -52.53
N GLU A 204 10.93 25.87 -52.42
CA GLU A 204 11.64 25.12 -51.37
C GLU A 204 11.38 25.71 -49.98
N LEU A 205 11.49 27.03 -49.81
CA LEU A 205 11.11 27.73 -48.58
C LEU A 205 9.63 27.50 -48.22
N GLY A 206 8.74 27.44 -49.22
CA GLY A 206 7.33 27.08 -49.03
C GLY A 206 7.17 25.66 -48.49
N ARG A 207 7.86 24.67 -49.06
CA ARG A 207 7.85 23.27 -48.59
C ARG A 207 8.39 23.17 -47.16
N SER A 208 9.52 23.80 -46.85
CA SER A 208 10.14 23.77 -45.52
C SER A 208 9.26 24.42 -44.46
N ARG A 209 8.56 25.52 -44.78
CA ARG A 209 7.56 26.14 -43.88
C ARG A 209 6.39 25.21 -43.60
N THR A 210 5.84 24.54 -44.62
CA THR A 210 4.77 23.55 -44.45
C THR A 210 5.22 22.39 -43.58
N GLN A 211 6.41 21.82 -43.84
CA GLN A 211 6.98 20.73 -43.05
C GLN A 211 7.21 21.13 -41.59
N ALA A 212 7.73 22.33 -41.32
CA ALA A 212 7.88 22.87 -39.97
C ALA A 212 6.52 22.95 -39.24
N SER A 213 5.52 23.58 -39.87
CA SER A 213 4.15 23.69 -39.33
C SER A 213 3.50 22.33 -39.07
N GLU A 214 3.67 21.35 -39.97
CA GLU A 214 3.15 20.00 -39.76
C GLU A 214 3.87 19.28 -38.59
N CYS A 215 5.17 19.51 -38.43
CA CYS A 215 5.94 18.96 -37.30
C CYS A 215 5.53 19.59 -35.97
N GLU A 216 5.35 20.91 -35.92
CA GLU A 216 4.76 21.61 -34.77
C GLU A 216 3.37 21.03 -34.43
N ASP A 217 2.48 20.86 -35.41
CA ASP A 217 1.18 20.22 -35.20
C ASP A 217 1.30 18.75 -34.75
N ARG A 218 2.27 17.98 -35.25
CA ARG A 218 2.55 16.61 -34.79
C ARG A 218 2.97 16.62 -33.31
N HIS A 219 3.88 17.50 -32.92
CA HIS A 219 4.32 17.66 -31.52
C HIS A 219 3.20 18.14 -30.61
N LEU A 220 2.39 19.13 -31.01
CA LEU A 220 1.24 19.61 -30.23
C LEU A 220 0.17 18.53 -30.04
N ARG A 221 -0.08 17.70 -31.06
CA ARG A 221 -0.99 16.53 -30.95
C ARG A 221 -0.41 15.46 -30.01
N ALA A 222 0.89 15.16 -30.11
CA ALA A 222 1.56 14.21 -29.22
C ALA A 222 1.56 14.68 -27.76
N ALA A 223 1.80 15.98 -27.51
CA ALA A 223 1.75 16.58 -26.19
C ALA A 223 0.37 16.44 -25.55
N ARG A 224 -0.71 16.80 -26.26
CA ARG A 224 -2.10 16.63 -25.77
C ARG A 224 -2.42 15.18 -25.43
N LEU A 225 -2.02 14.22 -26.27
CA LEU A 225 -2.21 12.79 -25.99
C LEU A 225 -1.41 12.31 -24.77
N ALA A 226 -0.25 12.91 -24.46
CA ALA A 226 0.49 12.64 -23.24
C ALA A 226 -0.17 13.28 -22.00
N GLU A 227 -0.71 14.50 -22.12
CA GLU A 227 -1.47 15.19 -21.08
C GLU A 227 -2.76 14.43 -20.72
N ASP A 228 -3.53 13.96 -21.71
CA ASP A 228 -4.74 13.14 -21.50
C ASP A 228 -4.42 11.82 -20.77
N ARG A 229 -3.31 11.16 -21.16
CA ARG A 229 -2.82 9.95 -20.47
C ARG A 229 -2.41 10.26 -19.03
N ALA A 230 -1.70 11.37 -18.80
CA ALA A 230 -1.31 11.81 -17.46
C ALA A 230 -2.52 12.17 -16.59
N ALA A 231 -3.55 12.82 -17.17
CA ALA A 231 -4.80 13.12 -16.49
C ALA A 231 -5.59 11.84 -16.15
N GLN A 232 -5.62 10.86 -17.05
CA GLN A 232 -6.22 9.54 -16.78
C GLN A 232 -5.49 8.80 -15.66
N LEU A 233 -4.15 8.84 -15.63
CA LEU A 233 -3.35 8.24 -14.56
C LEU A 233 -3.58 8.95 -13.22
N ARG A 234 -3.62 10.29 -13.17
CA ARG A 234 -3.95 11.06 -11.95
C ARG A 234 -5.34 10.71 -11.40
N ARG A 235 -6.35 10.51 -12.27
CA ARG A 235 -7.69 10.02 -11.88
C ARG A 235 -7.67 8.58 -11.34
N LYS A 236 -6.81 7.71 -11.87
CA LYS A 236 -6.62 6.34 -11.35
C LYS A 236 -5.92 6.34 -9.98
N VAL A 237 -4.89 7.16 -9.80
CA VAL A 237 -4.15 7.30 -8.53
C VAL A 237 -5.08 7.79 -7.42
N THR A 238 -5.78 8.91 -7.63
CA THR A 238 -6.74 9.45 -6.65
C THR A 238 -7.84 8.45 -6.27
N ALA A 239 -8.42 7.73 -7.23
CA ALA A 239 -9.40 6.67 -6.95
C ALA A 239 -8.82 5.45 -6.21
N LEU A 240 -7.51 5.18 -6.32
CA LEU A 240 -6.82 4.16 -5.52
C LEU A 240 -6.48 4.66 -4.11
N GLU A 241 -6.10 5.92 -3.96
CA GLU A 241 -5.86 6.58 -2.67
C GLU A 241 -7.15 6.64 -1.84
N GLU A 242 -8.28 7.05 -2.43
CA GLU A 242 -9.60 7.04 -1.80
C GLU A 242 -10.02 5.63 -1.33
N ARG A 243 -9.75 4.60 -2.15
CA ARG A 243 -10.01 3.20 -1.79
C ARG A 243 -9.09 2.70 -0.69
N LEU A 244 -7.81 3.09 -0.69
CA LEU A 244 -6.85 2.74 0.34
C LEU A 244 -7.21 3.38 1.69
N LEU A 245 -7.57 4.66 1.69
CA LEU A 245 -8.06 5.39 2.87
C LEU A 245 -9.36 4.76 3.41
N SER A 246 -10.30 4.43 2.52
CA SER A 246 -11.56 3.76 2.89
C SER A 246 -11.32 2.37 3.50
N SER A 247 -10.41 1.59 2.91
CA SER A 247 -10.00 0.26 3.40
C SER A 247 -9.30 0.35 4.76
N SER A 248 -8.35 1.29 4.91
CA SER A 248 -7.63 1.55 6.15
C SER A 248 -8.58 1.98 7.28
N HIS A 249 -9.53 2.87 7.01
CA HIS A 249 -10.54 3.27 7.97
C HIS A 249 -11.49 2.10 8.34
N ALA A 250 -11.89 1.27 7.38
CA ALA A 250 -12.70 0.07 7.64
C ALA A 250 -11.93 -0.95 8.51
N MET A 251 -10.65 -1.18 8.21
CA MET A 251 -9.74 -2.04 8.98
C MET A 251 -9.52 -1.50 10.39
N GLN A 252 -9.29 -0.19 10.56
CA GLN A 252 -9.17 0.45 11.88
C GLN A 252 -10.48 0.34 12.68
N LYS A 253 -11.63 0.48 12.03
CA LYS A 253 -12.96 0.30 12.65
C LYS A 253 -13.20 -1.15 13.06
N ALA A 254 -12.75 -2.14 12.28
CA ALA A 254 -12.78 -3.55 12.66
C ALA A 254 -11.83 -3.82 13.84
N SER A 255 -10.57 -3.37 13.77
CA SER A 255 -9.59 -3.47 14.85
C SER A 255 -10.11 -2.90 16.18
N ARG A 256 -10.71 -1.70 16.15
CA ARG A 256 -11.37 -1.10 17.35
C ARG A 256 -12.51 -1.95 17.90
N ARG A 257 -13.31 -2.61 17.03
CA ARG A 257 -14.36 -3.54 17.46
C ARG A 257 -13.78 -4.81 18.11
N HIS A 258 -12.73 -5.40 17.52
CA HIS A 258 -12.06 -6.57 18.10
C HIS A 258 -11.38 -6.21 19.44
N ALA A 259 -10.74 -5.05 19.55
CA ALA A 259 -10.17 -4.56 20.81
C ALA A 259 -11.26 -4.37 21.90
N GLY A 260 -12.42 -3.80 21.54
CA GLY A 260 -13.57 -3.69 22.44
C GLY A 260 -14.14 -5.04 22.86
N ALA A 261 -14.28 -5.99 21.93
CA ALA A 261 -14.72 -7.35 22.23
C ALA A 261 -13.74 -8.08 23.18
N LEU A 262 -12.43 -7.93 22.96
CA LEU A 262 -11.39 -8.47 23.85
C LEU A 262 -11.41 -7.81 25.24
N ALA A 263 -11.71 -6.51 25.33
CA ALA A 263 -11.90 -5.83 26.62
C ALA A 263 -13.12 -6.39 27.37
N ASN A 264 -14.26 -6.55 26.70
CA ASN A 264 -15.47 -7.12 27.27
C ASN A 264 -15.24 -8.58 27.74
N LEU A 265 -14.55 -9.40 26.93
CA LEU A 265 -14.20 -10.76 27.32
C LEU A 265 -13.27 -10.82 28.54
N LYS A 266 -12.35 -9.86 28.70
CA LYS A 266 -11.52 -9.74 29.92
C LYS A 266 -12.35 -9.40 31.16
N VAL A 267 -13.36 -8.54 31.04
CA VAL A 267 -14.28 -8.23 32.15
C VAL A 267 -15.10 -9.46 32.53
N VAL A 268 -15.71 -10.13 31.54
CA VAL A 268 -16.48 -11.37 31.77
C VAL A 268 -15.61 -12.47 32.40
N LEU A 269 -14.36 -12.62 31.95
CA LEU A 269 -13.41 -13.55 32.57
C LEU A 269 -13.12 -13.19 34.03
N ALA A 270 -12.89 -11.91 34.35
CA ALA A 270 -12.67 -11.46 35.72
C ALA A 270 -13.88 -11.70 36.62
N GLU A 271 -15.11 -11.49 36.14
CA GLU A 271 -16.32 -11.88 36.87
C GLU A 271 -16.40 -13.38 37.13
N TRP A 272 -16.01 -14.22 36.17
CA TRP A 272 -16.00 -15.67 36.35
C TRP A 272 -14.93 -16.14 37.33
N MET A 273 -13.75 -15.51 37.34
CA MET A 273 -12.74 -15.74 38.39
C MET A 273 -13.30 -15.37 39.77
N GLN A 274 -13.88 -14.18 39.93
CA GLN A 274 -14.49 -13.76 41.20
C GLN A 274 -15.63 -14.68 41.66
N LYS A 275 -16.42 -15.23 40.72
CA LYS A 275 -17.45 -16.25 40.99
C LYS A 275 -16.82 -17.57 41.43
N ALA A 276 -15.70 -17.99 40.84
CA ALA A 276 -14.94 -19.17 41.24
C ALA A 276 -14.32 -19.01 42.64
N ASP A 277 -13.63 -17.89 42.90
CA ASP A 277 -13.08 -17.53 44.21
C ASP A 277 -14.17 -17.55 45.30
N GLY A 278 -15.36 -17.01 44.98
CA GLY A 278 -16.52 -17.01 45.87
C GLY A 278 -17.15 -18.39 46.10
N LEU A 279 -16.98 -19.34 45.17
CA LEU A 279 -17.37 -20.74 45.33
C LEU A 279 -16.31 -21.54 46.10
N GLU A 280 -15.02 -21.30 45.87
CA GLU A 280 -13.94 -21.85 46.70
C GLU A 280 -14.02 -21.39 48.15
N GLY A 281 -14.29 -20.10 48.39
CA GLY A 281 -14.51 -19.56 49.74
C GLY A 281 -15.68 -20.25 50.45
N LYS A 282 -16.77 -20.52 49.72
CA LYS A 282 -17.90 -21.32 50.23
C LYS A 282 -17.49 -22.76 50.51
N LEU A 283 -16.78 -23.43 49.59
CA LEU A 283 -16.31 -24.80 49.77
C LEU A 283 -15.41 -24.93 51.01
N ARG A 284 -14.43 -24.04 51.17
CA ARG A 284 -13.56 -23.94 52.37
C ARG A 284 -14.38 -23.69 53.64
N SER A 285 -15.43 -22.86 53.57
CA SER A 285 -16.32 -22.62 54.72
C SER A 285 -17.17 -23.84 55.09
N LEU A 286 -17.63 -24.63 54.11
CA LEU A 286 -18.39 -25.86 54.33
C LEU A 286 -17.50 -27.00 54.81
N GLN A 287 -16.29 -27.14 54.26
CA GLN A 287 -15.27 -28.05 54.75
C GLN A 287 -14.92 -27.73 56.21
N GLY A 288 -14.60 -26.47 56.53
CA GLY A 288 -14.34 -26.07 57.91
C GLY A 288 -15.55 -26.19 58.84
N ARG A 289 -16.79 -26.24 58.31
CA ARG A 289 -17.96 -26.64 59.11
C ARG A 289 -17.97 -28.15 59.35
N LEU A 290 -17.80 -28.96 58.31
CA LEU A 290 -17.73 -30.42 58.41
C LEU A 290 -16.62 -30.86 59.40
N GLU A 291 -15.46 -30.23 59.37
CA GLU A 291 -14.36 -30.46 60.32
C GLU A 291 -14.75 -30.13 61.77
N ARG A 292 -15.56 -29.09 61.99
CA ARG A 292 -16.11 -28.75 63.32
C ARG A 292 -17.20 -29.72 63.78
N GLU A 293 -18.11 -30.10 62.89
CA GLU A 293 -19.13 -31.13 63.20
C GLU A 293 -18.44 -32.47 63.51
N GLN A 294 -17.42 -32.88 62.75
CA GLN A 294 -16.62 -34.08 63.01
C GLN A 294 -15.86 -34.00 64.34
N ALA A 295 -15.28 -32.84 64.69
CA ALA A 295 -14.66 -32.63 66.00
C ALA A 295 -15.70 -32.70 67.13
N ALA A 296 -16.90 -32.16 66.93
CA ALA A 296 -18.00 -32.26 67.89
C ALA A 296 -18.51 -33.70 68.04
N SER A 297 -18.65 -34.46 66.94
CA SER A 297 -18.96 -35.89 66.96
C SER A 297 -17.93 -36.68 67.75
N ARG A 298 -16.62 -36.45 67.54
CA ARG A 298 -15.56 -37.11 68.32
C ARG A 298 -15.64 -36.80 69.81
N LEU A 299 -15.88 -35.54 70.17
CA LEU A 299 -16.09 -35.14 71.57
C LEU A 299 -17.35 -35.79 72.17
N GLN A 300 -18.38 -36.06 71.37
CA GLN A 300 -19.56 -36.81 71.80
C GLN A 300 -19.30 -38.31 71.91
N GLU A 301 -18.53 -38.91 71.00
CA GLU A 301 -18.06 -40.30 71.08
C GLU A 301 -17.19 -40.53 72.32
N GLU A 302 -16.29 -39.59 72.64
CA GLU A 302 -15.48 -39.59 73.87
C GLU A 302 -16.37 -39.49 75.12
N GLN A 303 -17.38 -38.61 75.14
CA GLN A 303 -18.34 -38.48 76.24
C GLN A 303 -19.23 -39.71 76.40
N ILE A 304 -19.65 -40.35 75.31
CA ILE A 304 -20.42 -41.60 75.33
C ILE A 304 -19.55 -42.73 75.89
N GLY A 305 -18.29 -42.84 75.47
CA GLY A 305 -17.34 -43.81 76.03
C GLY A 305 -17.07 -43.60 77.52
N GLU A 306 -17.01 -42.36 77.99
CA GLU A 306 -16.85 -42.04 79.42
C GLU A 306 -18.11 -42.38 80.23
N LEU A 307 -19.31 -42.14 79.68
CA LEU A 307 -20.57 -42.55 80.30
C LEU A 307 -20.74 -44.08 80.30
N GLN A 308 -20.28 -44.78 79.26
CA GLN A 308 -20.26 -46.25 79.21
C GLN A 308 -19.38 -46.82 80.31
N ARG A 309 -18.16 -46.30 80.52
CA ARG A 309 -17.30 -46.70 81.66
C ARG A 309 -17.97 -46.49 83.02
N GLN A 310 -18.73 -45.41 83.19
CA GLN A 310 -19.49 -45.18 84.43
C GLN A 310 -20.65 -46.16 84.61
N ASP A 311 -21.29 -46.60 83.53
CA ASP A 311 -22.37 -47.58 83.60
C ASP A 311 -21.84 -49.01 83.78
N GLU A 312 -20.72 -49.36 83.12
CA GLU A 312 -19.96 -50.60 83.38
C GLU A 312 -19.54 -50.69 84.86
N ALA A 313 -18.96 -49.62 85.43
CA ALA A 313 -18.58 -49.58 86.85
C ALA A 313 -19.78 -49.64 87.81
N ARG A 314 -20.95 -49.10 87.42
CA ARG A 314 -22.20 -49.27 88.18
C ARG A 314 -22.72 -50.70 88.07
N GLN A 315 -22.63 -51.31 86.90
CA GLN A 315 -23.08 -52.68 86.67
C GLN A 315 -22.20 -53.67 87.44
N GLU A 316 -20.88 -53.48 87.49
CA GLU A 316 -19.97 -54.25 88.34
C GLU A 316 -20.36 -54.14 89.83
N VAL A 317 -20.68 -52.93 90.32
CA VAL A 317 -21.18 -52.72 91.69
C VAL A 317 -22.55 -53.39 91.91
N LEU A 318 -23.45 -53.36 90.93
CA LEU A 318 -24.76 -54.04 91.01
C LEU A 318 -24.63 -55.56 90.98
N GLU A 319 -23.73 -56.11 90.17
CA GLU A 319 -23.42 -57.54 90.12
C GLU A 319 -22.79 -58.00 91.44
N ASP A 320 -21.91 -57.20 92.05
CA ASP A 320 -21.30 -57.50 93.35
C ASP A 320 -22.32 -57.39 94.50
N VAL A 321 -23.31 -56.49 94.41
CA VAL A 321 -24.49 -56.44 95.32
C VAL A 321 -25.41 -57.65 95.10
N GLN A 322 -25.68 -58.04 93.85
CA GLN A 322 -26.51 -59.19 93.50
C GLN A 322 -25.86 -60.51 93.96
N LYS A 323 -24.53 -60.60 93.89
CA LYS A 323 -23.72 -61.69 94.42
C LYS A 323 -23.86 -61.79 95.94
N LYS A 324 -23.63 -60.69 96.68
CA LYS A 324 -23.83 -60.60 98.14
C LYS A 324 -25.27 -60.96 98.55
N TRP A 325 -26.28 -60.55 97.77
CA TRP A 325 -27.67 -60.96 97.97
C TRP A 325 -27.88 -62.46 97.76
N THR A 326 -27.25 -63.05 96.74
CA THR A 326 -27.34 -64.49 96.47
C THR A 326 -26.69 -65.31 97.59
N ASP A 327 -25.55 -64.87 98.11
CA ASP A 327 -24.88 -65.48 99.27
C ASP A 327 -25.77 -65.43 100.53
N LEU A 328 -26.41 -64.28 100.80
CA LEU A 328 -27.36 -64.10 101.91
C LEU A 328 -28.63 -64.97 101.78
N VAL A 329 -29.18 -65.11 100.57
CA VAL A 329 -30.31 -66.02 100.32
C VAL A 329 -29.88 -67.47 100.58
N SER A 330 -28.71 -67.88 100.08
CA SER A 330 -28.22 -69.27 100.26
C SER A 330 -27.99 -69.66 101.73
N THR A 331 -27.60 -68.71 102.57
CA THR A 331 -27.36 -68.94 104.01
C THR A 331 -28.65 -68.97 104.85
N LEU A 332 -29.76 -68.42 104.35
CA LEU A 332 -31.07 -68.44 105.02
C LEU A 332 -31.94 -69.65 104.66
N GLU A 333 -31.75 -70.28 103.50
CA GLU A 333 -32.57 -71.43 103.06
C GLU A 333 -32.45 -72.67 103.96
N GLY A 334 -31.42 -72.77 104.80
CA GLY A 334 -31.18 -73.94 105.65
C GLY A 334 -31.89 -73.97 107.01
N LYS A 335 -32.58 -72.90 107.44
CA LYS A 335 -33.01 -72.76 108.86
C LYS A 335 -34.41 -72.18 109.14
N ALA A 336 -35.19 -71.74 108.15
CA ALA A 336 -36.53 -71.18 108.38
C ALA A 336 -37.58 -71.72 107.39
N ASP A 337 -38.78 -72.04 107.89
CA ASP A 337 -39.84 -72.63 107.06
C ASP A 337 -40.43 -71.59 106.07
N LYS A 338 -40.21 -71.87 104.78
CA LYS A 338 -40.50 -71.01 103.64
C LYS A 338 -41.99 -70.72 103.45
N ALA A 339 -42.87 -71.59 103.94
CA ALA A 339 -44.33 -71.38 103.89
C ALA A 339 -44.81 -70.45 105.01
N LEU A 340 -44.26 -70.62 106.21
CA LEU A 340 -44.64 -69.87 107.42
C LEU A 340 -44.18 -68.40 107.31
N LEU A 341 -42.96 -68.19 106.82
CA LEU A 341 -42.40 -66.85 106.52
C LEU A 341 -43.27 -66.07 105.51
N ARG A 342 -43.67 -66.70 104.40
CA ARG A 342 -44.52 -66.06 103.38
C ARG A 342 -45.88 -65.63 103.94
N LYS A 343 -46.47 -66.42 104.84
CA LYS A 343 -47.72 -66.04 105.49
C LYS A 343 -47.54 -64.81 106.38
N LEU A 344 -46.60 -64.86 107.33
CA LEU A 344 -46.34 -63.76 108.27
C LEU A 344 -46.01 -62.45 107.56
N PHE A 345 -45.20 -62.49 106.50
CA PHE A 345 -44.84 -61.29 105.73
C PHE A 345 -46.04 -60.72 104.94
N THR A 346 -46.95 -61.57 104.47
CA THR A 346 -48.18 -61.13 103.79
C THR A 346 -49.16 -60.49 104.78
N ASP A 347 -49.37 -61.12 105.95
CA ASP A 347 -50.21 -60.59 107.02
C ASP A 347 -49.67 -59.23 107.54
N ALA A 348 -48.34 -59.07 107.64
CA ALA A 348 -47.69 -57.81 108.01
C ALA A 348 -47.86 -56.68 106.97
N LEU A 349 -47.79 -56.99 105.67
CA LEU A 349 -47.97 -55.99 104.60
C LEU A 349 -49.42 -55.50 104.48
N GLN A 350 -50.40 -56.34 104.82
CA GLN A 350 -51.83 -56.01 104.74
C GLN A 350 -52.38 -55.32 106.01
N SER A 351 -51.69 -55.44 107.15
CA SER A 351 -52.10 -54.83 108.44
C SER A 351 -51.93 -53.31 108.50
N ALA A 352 -52.70 -52.64 109.38
CA ALA A 352 -52.72 -51.19 109.53
C ALA A 352 -51.38 -50.62 110.06
N ARG A 353 -51.08 -49.34 109.76
CA ARG A 353 -49.76 -48.72 109.99
C ARG A 353 -49.24 -48.78 111.44
N HIS A 354 -50.12 -48.86 112.45
CA HIS A 354 -49.74 -48.99 113.85
C HIS A 354 -49.44 -50.44 114.24
N GLU A 355 -50.31 -51.39 113.88
CA GLU A 355 -50.13 -52.83 114.12
C GLU A 355 -48.93 -53.41 113.36
N ARG A 356 -48.60 -52.84 112.20
CA ARG A 356 -47.48 -53.26 111.35
C ARG A 356 -46.14 -53.30 112.11
N ARG A 357 -45.90 -52.38 113.05
CA ARG A 357 -44.69 -52.37 113.88
C ARG A 357 -44.67 -53.56 114.86
N GLU A 358 -45.82 -53.99 115.37
CA GLU A 358 -45.91 -55.23 116.16
C GLU A 358 -45.79 -56.48 115.29
N ALA A 359 -46.32 -56.48 114.07
CA ALA A 359 -46.17 -57.60 113.14
C ALA A 359 -44.69 -57.84 112.78
N PHE A 360 -43.93 -56.79 112.46
CA PHE A 360 -42.48 -56.88 112.25
C PHE A 360 -41.74 -57.32 113.53
N ARG A 361 -42.10 -56.79 114.71
CA ARG A 361 -41.54 -57.26 115.99
C ARG A 361 -41.77 -58.76 116.22
N ARG A 362 -43.00 -59.25 115.98
CA ARG A 362 -43.34 -60.69 116.11
C ARG A 362 -42.60 -61.56 115.09
N MET A 363 -42.40 -61.07 113.85
CA MET A 363 -41.52 -61.75 112.88
C MET A 363 -40.08 -61.83 113.38
N GLY A 364 -39.52 -60.73 113.93
CA GLY A 364 -38.18 -60.71 114.52
C GLY A 364 -37.99 -61.75 115.63
N SER A 365 -38.92 -61.79 116.59
CA SER A 365 -38.92 -62.79 117.67
C SER A 365 -39.11 -64.24 117.18
N THR A 366 -39.71 -64.44 116.00
CA THR A 366 -39.85 -65.76 115.37
C THR A 366 -38.61 -66.16 114.55
N LEU A 367 -37.84 -65.17 114.08
CA LEU A 367 -36.60 -65.33 113.33
C LEU A 367 -35.34 -65.38 114.20
N GLY A 368 -35.48 -65.23 115.53
CA GLY A 368 -34.35 -65.22 116.46
C GLY A 368 -33.51 -63.94 116.42
N VAL A 369 -34.08 -62.84 115.92
CA VAL A 369 -33.44 -61.50 115.93
C VAL A 369 -33.51 -60.95 117.35
N GLU A 370 -32.38 -60.44 117.86
CA GLU A 370 -32.33 -59.89 119.21
C GLU A 370 -33.21 -58.65 119.35
N ARG A 371 -33.71 -58.41 120.58
CA ARG A 371 -34.72 -57.37 120.79
C ARG A 371 -34.18 -55.99 120.44
N GLU A 372 -32.93 -55.69 120.79
CA GLU A 372 -32.30 -54.42 120.48
C GLU A 372 -32.09 -54.22 118.96
N GLU A 373 -31.79 -55.27 118.20
CA GLU A 373 -31.58 -55.19 116.75
C GLU A 373 -32.88 -54.90 115.99
N MET A 374 -33.99 -55.55 116.38
CA MET A 374 -35.31 -55.29 115.80
C MET A 374 -35.89 -53.93 116.26
N GLU A 375 -35.50 -53.42 117.44
CA GLU A 375 -35.84 -52.06 117.84
C GLU A 375 -35.00 -50.99 117.10
N GLN A 376 -33.76 -51.28 116.70
CA GLN A 376 -32.96 -50.39 115.81
C GLN A 376 -33.54 -50.32 114.39
N LEU A 377 -33.83 -51.47 113.76
CA LEU A 377 -34.43 -51.53 112.41
C LEU A 377 -35.83 -50.87 112.31
N LEU A 378 -36.49 -50.64 113.44
CA LEU A 378 -37.80 -49.94 113.51
C LEU A 378 -37.70 -48.50 114.04
N GLN A 379 -36.49 -47.98 114.31
CA GLN A 379 -36.24 -46.60 114.74
C GLN A 379 -35.85 -45.65 113.60
N GLU A 380 -35.52 -46.14 112.41
CA GLU A 380 -35.06 -45.33 111.26
C GLU A 380 -36.17 -44.55 110.52
N GLU A 381 -37.32 -44.31 111.16
CA GLU A 381 -38.39 -43.40 110.70
C GLU A 381 -38.66 -42.25 111.71
N GLN A 382 -37.61 -41.59 112.21
CA GLN A 382 -37.77 -40.28 112.87
C GLN A 382 -36.51 -39.39 112.93
N GLY A 383 -35.78 -39.26 111.81
CA GLY A 383 -34.67 -38.31 111.65
C GLY A 383 -34.69 -37.63 110.28
N GLY A 384 -34.89 -36.30 110.25
CA GLY A 384 -35.03 -35.55 108.99
C GLY A 384 -33.72 -34.96 108.46
N LEU A 385 -33.29 -35.38 107.27
CA LEU A 385 -32.34 -34.69 106.39
C LEU A 385 -32.94 -34.75 104.98
N THR A 386 -33.37 -33.68 104.29
CA THR A 386 -32.77 -32.38 103.96
C THR A 386 -31.41 -32.48 103.26
N GLY A 387 -31.45 -32.33 101.93
CA GLY A 387 -30.33 -32.57 101.01
C GLY A 387 -30.58 -33.87 100.22
N TRP A 388 -30.67 -33.89 98.90
CA TRP A 388 -30.22 -32.91 97.90
C TRP A 388 -31.35 -32.39 96.97
N VAL A 389 -31.92 -31.21 97.24
CA VAL A 389 -32.67 -30.43 96.23
C VAL A 389 -32.47 -28.92 96.41
N THR A 390 -31.33 -28.39 95.95
CA THR A 390 -31.24 -27.12 95.19
C THR A 390 -29.81 -26.87 94.74
N GLY A 391 -29.62 -26.59 93.45
CA GLY A 391 -28.33 -26.26 92.85
C GLY A 391 -28.47 -25.32 91.64
N ARG A 392 -29.45 -24.40 91.66
CA ARG A 392 -29.73 -23.49 90.55
C ARG A 392 -30.30 -22.15 91.01
N LEU A 393 -29.72 -21.07 90.46
CA LEU A 393 -30.15 -19.66 90.45
C LEU A 393 -29.70 -18.74 91.61
N GLY A 394 -29.07 -17.61 91.26
CA GLY A 394 -28.55 -16.56 92.16
C GLY A 394 -27.14 -16.09 91.72
N SER A 395 -27.00 -15.21 90.71
CA SER A 395 -27.02 -13.72 90.83
C SER A 395 -25.94 -13.17 91.77
N ARG A 396 -25.04 -12.23 91.42
CA ARG A 396 -25.02 -11.14 90.40
C ARG A 396 -23.67 -11.15 89.63
N SER A 397 -23.45 -10.50 88.48
CA SER A 397 -23.74 -9.08 88.15
C SER A 397 -23.96 -8.79 86.66
N ALA A 398 -24.66 -7.68 86.41
CA ALA A 398 -24.78 -6.94 85.14
C ALA A 398 -24.31 -5.48 85.42
N PRO A 399 -24.11 -4.55 84.45
CA PRO A 399 -24.79 -4.40 83.15
C PRO A 399 -23.81 -4.61 81.95
N ASP A 400 -24.14 -4.37 80.67
CA ASP A 400 -25.25 -3.61 80.09
C ASP A 400 -25.72 -4.18 78.73
N THR A 401 -26.95 -3.82 78.30
CA THR A 401 -27.39 -3.99 76.90
C THR A 401 -28.15 -2.77 76.40
N PRO A 402 -27.61 -2.04 75.41
CA PRO A 402 -28.38 -1.05 74.66
C PRO A 402 -29.06 -1.67 73.43
N ARG A 403 -30.39 -1.76 73.51
CA ARG A 403 -31.36 -1.40 72.45
C ARG A 403 -30.97 -1.58 70.97
N ARG A 404 -31.79 -2.37 70.26
CA ARG A 404 -32.13 -2.13 68.84
C ARG A 404 -32.71 -0.70 68.66
N PRO A 405 -32.17 0.13 67.76
CA PRO A 405 -32.92 1.18 67.06
C PRO A 405 -33.60 0.61 65.80
N ASN A 406 -34.62 1.28 65.28
CA ASN A 406 -35.29 0.90 64.03
C ASN A 406 -35.31 2.07 63.04
N GLN A 407 -34.62 1.91 61.91
CA GLN A 407 -34.72 2.68 60.66
C GLN A 407 -34.13 1.77 59.58
N GLN A 408 -34.95 1.15 58.73
CA GLN A 408 -35.58 1.67 57.51
C GLN A 408 -34.63 1.71 56.30
N SER A 409 -35.01 0.92 55.27
CA SER A 409 -34.84 1.16 53.82
C SER A 409 -33.43 1.30 53.24
N GLU A 410 -33.06 0.73 52.09
CA GLU A 410 -33.65 -0.30 51.20
C GLU A 410 -32.66 -1.50 51.14
N LEU A 411 -32.92 -2.71 50.60
CA LEU A 411 -33.50 -3.09 49.31
C LEU A 411 -34.18 -4.46 49.42
N LYS A 412 -35.44 -4.56 48.96
CA LYS A 412 -36.13 -5.82 48.68
C LYS A 412 -36.37 -6.01 47.17
N SER A 413 -35.40 -5.60 46.35
CA SER A 413 -35.47 -5.84 44.91
C SER A 413 -35.43 -7.34 44.61
N SER A 414 -36.61 -7.91 44.38
CA SER A 414 -36.73 -9.30 43.95
C SER A 414 -36.06 -9.46 42.57
N PHE A 415 -35.61 -10.67 42.22
CA PHE A 415 -35.05 -10.94 40.89
C PHE A 415 -35.99 -10.51 39.75
N SER A 416 -37.31 -10.67 39.96
CA SER A 416 -38.37 -10.20 39.07
C SER A 416 -38.36 -8.68 38.84
N GLU A 417 -37.96 -7.90 39.82
CA GLU A 417 -38.00 -6.42 39.80
C GLU A 417 -36.77 -5.83 39.09
N LEU A 418 -35.61 -6.50 39.20
CA LEU A 418 -34.45 -6.24 38.35
C LEU A 418 -34.71 -6.65 36.90
N PHE A 419 -35.46 -7.74 36.67
CA PHE A 419 -35.86 -8.18 35.33
C PHE A 419 -36.86 -7.22 34.67
N VAL A 420 -37.82 -6.66 35.42
CA VAL A 420 -38.72 -5.60 34.91
C VAL A 420 -37.96 -4.31 34.61
N ASN A 421 -37.06 -3.86 35.50
CA ASN A 421 -36.20 -2.69 35.22
C ASN A 421 -35.34 -2.89 33.96
N PHE A 422 -34.82 -4.10 33.72
CA PHE A 422 -34.08 -4.41 32.50
C PHE A 422 -34.95 -4.27 31.24
N LEU A 423 -36.18 -4.82 31.27
CA LEU A 423 -37.12 -4.73 30.15
C LEU A 423 -37.59 -3.29 29.89
N GLU A 424 -37.85 -2.49 30.94
CA GLU A 424 -38.19 -1.07 30.76
C GLU A 424 -37.01 -0.27 30.19
N ALA A 425 -35.79 -0.49 30.67
CA ALA A 425 -34.58 0.17 30.17
C ALA A 425 -34.27 -0.18 28.71
N GLU A 426 -34.51 -1.42 28.28
CA GLU A 426 -34.37 -1.82 26.87
C GLU A 426 -35.50 -1.22 25.99
N SER A 427 -36.72 -1.12 26.52
CA SER A 427 -37.90 -0.63 25.77
C SER A 427 -37.84 0.83 25.33
N GLN A 428 -37.13 1.70 26.05
CA GLN A 428 -37.03 3.13 25.74
C GLN A 428 -35.85 3.49 24.80
N GLY A 429 -35.07 2.51 24.36
CA GLY A 429 -33.86 2.67 23.55
C GLY A 429 -34.03 3.08 22.08
N ALA A 430 -35.21 3.56 21.65
CA ALA A 430 -35.49 3.81 20.22
C ALA A 430 -36.35 5.06 19.94
N SER A 431 -35.75 6.15 19.44
CA SER A 431 -36.48 7.18 18.68
C SER A 431 -35.59 7.87 17.61
N PRO A 432 -36.17 8.50 16.56
CA PRO A 432 -35.49 8.82 15.30
C PRO A 432 -34.96 10.29 15.22
N PRO A 433 -34.20 10.67 14.16
CA PRO A 433 -33.41 11.92 14.16
C PRO A 433 -34.18 13.17 13.70
N ARG A 434 -33.81 14.36 14.20
CA ARG A 434 -34.18 15.64 13.56
C ARG A 434 -33.21 16.81 13.77
N GLN A 435 -33.30 17.74 12.83
CA GLN A 435 -32.39 18.81 12.41
C GLN A 435 -32.29 20.03 13.36
N LEU A 436 -31.30 20.90 13.05
CA LEU A 436 -31.07 22.24 13.61
C LEU A 436 -32.25 23.23 13.47
N PRO A 437 -32.31 24.23 14.35
CA PRO A 437 -32.63 25.61 13.97
C PRO A 437 -31.51 26.62 14.36
N ALA A 438 -31.72 27.92 14.07
CA ALA A 438 -30.65 28.93 13.93
C ALA A 438 -30.50 29.96 15.09
N GLN A 439 -29.44 30.78 15.00
CA GLN A 439 -29.10 31.91 15.90
C GLN A 439 -30.22 32.96 16.06
N PRO A 440 -30.05 33.89 17.05
CA PRO A 440 -29.71 35.25 16.59
C PRO A 440 -28.65 36.04 17.41
N ARG A 441 -27.67 36.58 16.67
CA ARG A 441 -27.08 37.95 16.79
C ARG A 441 -26.24 38.34 18.03
N LYS A 442 -24.98 38.71 17.76
CA LYS A 442 -24.45 40.08 17.98
C LYS A 442 -23.33 40.43 16.96
N ARG A 443 -23.25 41.72 16.61
CA ARG A 443 -22.27 42.49 15.80
C ARG A 443 -22.39 43.95 16.29
N PRO A 444 -21.45 44.89 16.08
CA PRO A 444 -20.52 45.07 14.93
C PRO A 444 -19.03 44.96 15.40
N GLU A 445 -17.94 45.38 14.72
CA GLU A 445 -17.68 46.44 13.72
C GLU A 445 -16.61 46.09 12.66
N ALA A 446 -16.56 46.92 11.60
CA ALA A 446 -15.41 47.11 10.69
C ALA A 446 -15.59 48.37 9.82
N PRO A 447 -14.55 49.21 9.65
CA PRO A 447 -14.16 49.74 8.32
C PRO A 447 -12.62 49.73 8.15
N ALA A 448 -11.97 50.04 7.01
CA ALA A 448 -12.36 50.50 5.66
C ALA A 448 -11.47 49.73 4.61
N ARG A 449 -11.81 49.48 3.33
CA ARG A 449 -12.56 50.18 2.25
C ARG A 449 -11.70 51.14 1.39
N LYS A 450 -11.35 50.71 0.17
CA LYS A 450 -11.02 51.56 -1.02
C LYS A 450 -11.48 50.81 -2.29
N ARG A 451 -11.86 51.52 -3.36
CA ARG A 451 -12.82 50.98 -4.36
C ARG A 451 -12.86 51.75 -5.69
N LEU A 452 -12.47 51.12 -6.80
CA LEU A 452 -12.68 51.56 -8.20
C LEU A 452 -12.76 50.28 -9.08
N ALA A 453 -13.64 50.03 -10.06
CA ALA A 453 -14.44 50.83 -11.02
C ALA A 453 -13.65 51.26 -12.29
N LYS A 454 -14.17 51.21 -13.54
CA LYS A 454 -15.59 51.11 -14.01
C LYS A 454 -15.71 50.74 -15.53
N ASN A 455 -16.94 50.42 -16.00
CA ASN A 455 -17.49 50.40 -17.40
C ASN A 455 -17.36 49.05 -18.21
N VAL A 456 -18.33 48.42 -18.94
CA VAL A 456 -19.68 48.70 -19.58
C VAL A 456 -19.61 48.82 -21.13
N PRO A 457 -20.53 48.32 -22.03
CA PRO A 457 -21.86 47.62 -21.89
C PRO A 457 -22.16 46.35 -22.79
N ALA A 458 -23.40 45.80 -22.66
CA ALA A 458 -24.30 45.25 -23.72
C ALA A 458 -24.42 43.73 -24.07
N LEU A 459 -25.61 43.38 -24.62
CA LEU A 459 -26.30 42.07 -24.88
C LEU A 459 -26.42 41.83 -26.44
N PRO A 460 -27.06 40.76 -27.03
CA PRO A 460 -27.73 39.58 -26.45
C PRO A 460 -27.58 38.17 -27.12
N ARG A 461 -28.00 37.17 -26.32
CA ARG A 461 -28.50 35.78 -26.54
C ARG A 461 -28.82 35.22 -27.96
N THR A 462 -28.33 34.00 -28.20
CA THR A 462 -28.96 32.87 -28.96
C THR A 462 -28.52 31.58 -28.21
N ALA A 463 -29.30 30.70 -27.58
CA ALA A 463 -30.55 29.95 -27.88
C ALA A 463 -30.30 28.52 -28.43
N LEU A 464 -31.09 27.55 -27.92
CA LEU A 464 -31.26 26.13 -28.34
C LEU A 464 -30.18 25.07 -28.00
N ALA A 465 -30.46 24.26 -26.96
CA ALA A 465 -30.31 22.78 -26.88
C ALA A 465 -30.90 22.34 -25.50
N ALA A 466 -31.96 21.54 -25.38
CA ALA A 466 -32.19 20.15 -25.83
C ALA A 466 -31.52 19.08 -24.92
N THR A 467 -32.37 18.25 -24.30
CA THR A 467 -32.08 17.06 -23.47
C THR A 467 -31.76 15.82 -24.37
N PRO A 468 -31.44 14.58 -23.88
CA PRO A 468 -31.66 14.05 -22.53
C PRO A 468 -30.69 12.95 -21.97
N ARG A 469 -31.06 12.45 -20.77
CA ARG A 469 -30.77 11.14 -20.12
C ARG A 469 -29.38 10.87 -19.51
N ARG A 470 -29.45 10.13 -18.39
CA ARG A 470 -28.36 9.41 -17.72
C ARG A 470 -28.27 7.98 -18.25
N SER A 471 -27.16 7.30 -17.99
CA SER A 471 -27.15 5.85 -17.75
C SER A 471 -26.21 5.55 -16.58
N ASP A 472 -26.69 4.76 -15.64
CA ASP A 472 -25.88 4.08 -14.62
C ASP A 472 -25.44 2.70 -15.16
N GLY A 473 -24.46 2.04 -14.53
CA GLY A 473 -24.14 0.62 -14.80
C GLY A 473 -22.67 0.29 -15.09
N ASN A 474 -22.04 -0.44 -14.17
CA ASN A 474 -20.69 -1.03 -14.21
C ASN A 474 -20.64 -2.08 -13.07
N PRO A 475 -19.73 -3.09 -13.01
CA PRO A 475 -18.74 -3.58 -13.97
C PRO A 475 -18.86 -5.09 -14.32
N CYS A 476 -17.98 -5.61 -15.19
CA CYS A 476 -17.25 -6.86 -14.89
C CYS A 476 -15.95 -7.04 -15.72
N SER A 477 -15.17 -8.06 -15.37
CA SER A 477 -13.75 -8.28 -15.75
C SER A 477 -13.51 -8.87 -17.16
N PRO A 478 -12.28 -8.80 -17.72
CA PRO A 478 -12.00 -9.07 -19.13
C PRO A 478 -11.57 -10.52 -19.46
N ALA A 479 -11.61 -10.85 -20.75
CA ALA A 479 -10.93 -12.01 -21.36
C ALA A 479 -9.96 -11.55 -22.47
N VAL A 480 -8.93 -12.35 -22.75
CA VAL A 480 -7.85 -12.04 -23.70
C VAL A 480 -7.95 -12.91 -24.95
N SER A 481 -7.82 -12.35 -26.15
CA SER A 481 -7.11 -12.97 -27.28
C SER A 481 -6.88 -12.03 -28.48
N LEU A 482 -5.86 -12.42 -29.25
CA LEU A 482 -5.17 -11.75 -30.34
C LEU A 482 -6.06 -11.31 -31.53
N ILE A 483 -5.70 -10.18 -32.15
CA ILE A 483 -5.65 -9.99 -33.60
C ILE A 483 -4.38 -9.16 -33.91
N ASP A 484 -3.57 -9.60 -34.87
CA ASP A 484 -2.34 -8.90 -35.27
C ASP A 484 -2.60 -7.70 -36.22
N PRO A 485 -1.83 -6.59 -36.11
CA PRO A 485 -1.91 -5.46 -37.03
C PRO A 485 -0.95 -5.58 -38.22
N PRO A 486 -1.31 -5.09 -39.42
CA PRO A 486 -0.37 -4.89 -40.51
C PRO A 486 0.50 -3.65 -40.27
N GLY A 487 1.79 -3.75 -40.62
CA GLY A 487 2.68 -2.59 -40.80
C GLY A 487 3.03 -2.37 -42.29
N PRO A 488 4.00 -1.49 -42.62
CA PRO A 488 4.70 -0.54 -41.76
C PRO A 488 4.48 0.94 -42.17
N GLY A 489 4.73 1.88 -41.25
CA GLY A 489 4.74 3.32 -41.52
C GLY A 489 6.06 3.96 -41.08
N THR A 490 6.77 4.63 -41.98
CA THR A 490 8.19 4.98 -41.82
C THR A 490 8.43 6.38 -41.22
N GLY A 491 9.38 6.46 -40.27
CA GLY A 491 10.23 7.65 -40.07
C GLY A 491 9.66 8.78 -39.21
N GLY A 492 10.45 9.27 -38.25
CA GLY A 492 10.05 10.41 -37.41
C GLY A 492 10.86 10.66 -36.14
N SER A 493 12.13 10.21 -36.06
CA SER A 493 13.01 10.59 -34.94
C SER A 493 13.63 11.96 -35.21
N GLY A 494 13.40 12.92 -34.33
CA GLY A 494 13.92 14.28 -34.46
C GLY A 494 14.99 14.57 -33.43
N HIS A 495 16.22 14.81 -33.89
CA HIS A 495 17.30 15.35 -33.06
C HIS A 495 17.61 16.80 -33.47
N LEU A 496 17.26 17.73 -32.58
CA LEU A 496 17.78 19.10 -32.62
C LEU A 496 19.12 19.14 -31.87
N LEU A 497 20.20 19.56 -32.55
CA LEU A 497 21.18 20.55 -32.08
C LEU A 497 22.40 20.58 -33.01
N LEU A 498 23.06 21.75 -33.05
CA LEU A 498 24.25 22.09 -33.84
C LEU A 498 23.99 22.35 -35.34
N ASP A 499 23.62 23.59 -35.65
CA ASP A 499 24.28 24.30 -36.74
C ASP A 499 24.44 25.78 -36.34
N ALA A 500 25.68 26.25 -36.28
CA ALA A 500 26.00 27.60 -35.80
C ALA A 500 27.28 28.14 -36.45
N VAL A 501 27.11 29.14 -37.31
CA VAL A 501 28.15 29.99 -37.91
C VAL A 501 29.15 29.27 -38.86
N THR A 502 29.07 29.60 -40.15
CA THR A 502 30.26 30.12 -40.86
C THR A 502 29.89 30.95 -42.11
N ASP A 503 30.52 32.12 -42.16
CA ASP A 503 31.04 32.88 -43.31
C ASP A 503 30.16 33.32 -44.50
N VAL A 504 30.09 34.64 -44.64
CA VAL A 504 29.67 35.40 -45.82
C VAL A 504 30.90 35.87 -46.60
N VAL A 505 31.10 35.39 -47.83
CA VAL A 505 31.79 36.11 -48.93
C VAL A 505 31.17 35.72 -50.28
N PRO A 506 30.77 36.67 -51.14
CA PRO A 506 30.27 36.38 -52.49
C PRO A 506 31.36 36.50 -53.57
N THR A 507 31.50 35.48 -54.42
CA THR A 507 32.30 35.53 -55.65
C THR A 507 31.66 34.66 -56.74
N GLY A 508 31.51 35.17 -57.97
CA GLY A 508 31.07 34.36 -59.11
C GLY A 508 30.36 35.11 -60.23
N THR A 509 31.11 35.80 -61.08
CA THR A 509 30.64 36.22 -62.43
C THR A 509 30.77 35.00 -63.37
N PRO A 510 29.73 34.60 -64.12
CA PRO A 510 29.79 33.38 -64.94
C PRO A 510 30.58 33.56 -66.24
N TRP A 511 31.33 32.54 -66.64
CA TRP A 511 31.99 32.47 -67.96
C TRP A 511 31.19 31.66 -68.99
N LEU A 512 31.42 31.95 -70.28
CA LEU A 512 30.68 31.41 -71.42
C LEU A 512 31.37 30.20 -72.08
N LEU A 513 30.57 29.36 -72.75
CA LEU A 513 31.03 28.20 -73.51
C LEU A 513 31.60 28.56 -74.91
N PRO A 514 32.60 27.81 -75.42
CA PRO A 514 33.21 28.05 -76.73
C PRO A 514 32.42 27.48 -77.93
N PRO A 515 32.68 27.95 -79.17
CA PRO A 515 31.87 27.65 -80.35
C PRO A 515 32.19 26.32 -81.08
N ALA A 516 31.27 25.93 -81.96
CA ALA A 516 31.19 24.62 -82.62
C ALA A 516 32.15 24.38 -83.82
N LYS A 517 32.17 23.13 -84.30
CA LYS A 517 32.71 22.74 -85.62
C LYS A 517 31.71 21.92 -86.44
N SER A 518 31.79 22.11 -87.76
CA SER A 518 30.84 21.69 -88.79
C SER A 518 30.68 20.17 -88.99
N ALA A 519 29.47 19.76 -89.38
CA ALA A 519 29.22 18.63 -90.28
C ALA A 519 28.02 18.96 -91.21
N ALA A 520 27.98 18.41 -92.42
CA ALA A 520 26.97 18.73 -93.45
C ALA A 520 25.82 17.70 -93.48
N GLY A 521 24.62 18.09 -93.97
CA GLY A 521 23.49 17.16 -94.07
C GLY A 521 22.15 17.69 -94.62
N LEU A 522 22.12 18.09 -95.89
CA LEU A 522 21.06 17.86 -96.91
C LEU A 522 19.53 17.87 -96.57
N LEU A 523 18.74 18.41 -97.53
CA LEU A 523 17.27 18.36 -97.70
C LEU A 523 16.45 19.40 -96.90
N GLN A 524 15.36 20.01 -97.40
CA GLN A 524 14.79 20.30 -98.73
C GLN A 524 13.42 20.99 -98.46
N GLY A 525 12.94 21.87 -99.35
CA GLY A 525 11.51 22.06 -99.57
C GLY A 525 10.83 23.35 -99.09
N LEU A 526 10.35 24.14 -100.08
CA LEU A 526 9.17 25.02 -100.05
C LEU A 526 9.18 26.23 -99.07
N SER A 527 8.43 27.31 -99.29
CA SER A 527 7.98 28.00 -100.52
C SER A 527 7.58 29.43 -100.13
N LYS A 528 7.72 30.39 -101.04
CA LYS A 528 7.17 31.76 -100.92
C LYS A 528 5.63 31.76 -101.13
N PRO A 529 4.86 32.85 -100.84
CA PRO A 529 5.25 34.27 -100.71
C PRO A 529 6.10 34.65 -99.49
#